data_AF-A0A7V8XXA2-F1
#
_entry.id   AF-A0A7V8XXA2-F1
#
_cell.length_a   1.000
_cell.length_b   1.000
_cell.length_c   1.000
_cell.angle_alpha   90.00
_cell.angle_beta   90.00
_cell.angle_gamma   90.00
#
_symmetry.space_group_name_H-M   'P 1'
#
loop_
_entity.id
_entity.type
_entity.pdbx_description
1 polymer ?
#
loop_
_entity_poly.entity_id
_entity_poly.type
_entity_poly.pdbx_seq_one_letter_code
_entity_poly.pdbx_strand_id
1 'polypeptide(L)'
;MSGFFTRLVERLGTIPGVEVAGASSGLPLAVSSGDWSFDIEGRPRVDGRRPGAADWYAVTPGYFEALRIPIVAGRAPRASDGAGSLPVIFINEAAARVIFPGQDPVGTRVQPSRSRDFEQPWRTIAGVVGDVRQRGLDRPARTEIYIPHTQFLHFTQQARSMTVVLRSRVALEGLISAVRGALRAVDPEIPVADARSMIDVMALSVADRRLNVLLIGAFALLSIVLATVGSYGVIAYDVQQRTREIGIRVALGASRASVLSLMLVQGMKLVLFGGAIGLVAAALISGSIARLLFQVGPRDFVVFASVAVLLVAAGAIAIWVPAWRATRVDPLTALRTE
;
A
#
# COMPACT_ATOMS: atom_id res chain seq x y z
N MET A 1 -16.69 -14.61 -26.92
CA MET A 1 -16.33 -14.11 -25.57
C MET A 1 -16.65 -12.63 -25.37
N SER A 2 -16.34 -11.71 -26.31
CA SER A 2 -16.82 -10.31 -26.21
C SER A 2 -18.33 -10.22 -25.97
N GLY A 3 -19.12 -10.97 -26.77
CA GLY A 3 -20.57 -11.05 -26.58
C GLY A 3 -21.04 -11.73 -25.29
N PHE A 4 -20.18 -12.46 -24.57
CA PHE A 4 -20.54 -13.02 -23.25
C PHE A 4 -20.67 -11.88 -22.23
N PHE A 5 -19.64 -11.04 -22.09
CA PHE A 5 -19.66 -9.93 -21.15
C PHE A 5 -20.70 -8.87 -21.52
N THR A 6 -20.93 -8.64 -22.81
CA THR A 6 -22.03 -7.77 -23.26
C THR A 6 -23.38 -8.28 -22.75
N ARG A 7 -23.73 -9.53 -23.03
CA ARG A 7 -24.99 -10.14 -22.57
C ARG A 7 -25.10 -10.23 -21.05
N LEU A 8 -23.99 -10.54 -20.38
CA LEU A 8 -23.96 -10.63 -18.92
C LEU A 8 -24.22 -9.27 -18.28
N VAL A 9 -23.53 -8.22 -18.71
CA VAL A 9 -23.72 -6.86 -18.17
C VAL A 9 -25.13 -6.34 -18.45
N GLU A 10 -25.66 -6.54 -19.66
CA GLU A 10 -27.05 -6.17 -19.99
C GLU A 10 -28.03 -6.87 -19.06
N ARG A 11 -27.89 -8.18 -18.88
CA ARG A 11 -28.79 -8.96 -18.03
C ARG A 11 -28.69 -8.56 -16.56
N LEU A 12 -27.46 -8.34 -16.06
CA LEU A 12 -27.27 -7.88 -14.69
C LEU A 12 -27.85 -6.48 -14.46
N GLY A 13 -27.83 -5.61 -15.47
CA GLY A 13 -28.49 -4.30 -15.43
C GLY A 13 -30.02 -4.37 -15.34
N THR A 14 -30.64 -5.50 -15.73
CA THR A 14 -32.09 -5.71 -15.60
C THR A 14 -32.53 -6.21 -14.22
N ILE A 15 -31.59 -6.56 -13.33
CA ILE A 15 -31.92 -7.04 -11.98
C ILE A 15 -32.53 -5.89 -11.16
N PRO A 16 -33.72 -6.07 -10.56
CA PRO A 16 -34.31 -5.06 -9.69
C PRO A 16 -33.35 -4.63 -8.58
N GLY A 17 -33.14 -3.32 -8.45
CA GLY A 17 -32.24 -2.73 -7.46
C GLY A 17 -30.80 -2.52 -7.95
N VAL A 18 -30.40 -3.07 -9.10
CA VAL A 18 -29.15 -2.69 -9.78
C VAL A 18 -29.38 -1.37 -10.51
N GLU A 19 -28.53 -0.38 -10.26
CA GLU A 19 -28.56 0.90 -10.96
C GLU A 19 -27.74 0.82 -12.25
N VAL A 20 -26.52 0.27 -12.16
CA VAL A 20 -25.55 0.22 -13.24
C VAL A 20 -24.71 -1.04 -13.10
N ALA A 21 -24.42 -1.68 -14.24
CA ALA A 21 -23.51 -2.81 -14.33
C ALA A 21 -22.39 -2.49 -15.32
N GLY A 22 -21.20 -3.01 -15.04
CA GLY A 22 -20.07 -2.97 -15.96
C GLY A 22 -19.05 -4.03 -15.62
N ALA A 23 -18.01 -4.18 -16.43
CA ALA A 23 -16.92 -5.11 -16.17
C ALA A 23 -15.58 -4.56 -16.67
N SER A 24 -14.50 -4.99 -16.03
CA SER A 24 -13.12 -4.62 -16.39
C SER A 24 -12.19 -5.82 -16.28
N SER A 25 -11.16 -5.90 -17.13
CA SER A 25 -10.09 -6.91 -17.04
C SER A 25 -9.10 -6.66 -15.89
N GLY A 26 -9.26 -5.55 -15.17
CA GLY A 26 -8.53 -5.28 -13.93
C GLY A 26 -9.45 -4.68 -12.88
N LEU A 27 -9.42 -5.26 -11.69
CA LEU A 27 -10.05 -4.74 -10.49
C LEU A 27 -9.16 -3.63 -9.90
N PRO A 28 -9.73 -2.49 -9.50
CA PRO A 28 -9.08 -1.60 -8.53
C PRO A 28 -8.55 -2.41 -7.36
N LEU A 29 -7.26 -2.22 -7.03
CA LEU A 29 -6.53 -2.89 -5.95
C LEU A 29 -6.06 -4.33 -6.24
N ALA A 30 -6.32 -4.87 -7.44
CA ALA A 30 -5.79 -6.17 -7.88
C ALA A 30 -4.78 -5.99 -9.03
N VAL A 31 -3.55 -6.47 -8.83
CA VAL A 31 -2.46 -6.32 -9.79
C VAL A 31 -2.64 -7.30 -10.95
N SER A 32 -3.12 -6.83 -12.10
CA SER A 32 -3.12 -7.64 -13.33
C SER A 32 -3.05 -6.83 -14.64
N SER A 33 -2.41 -5.66 -14.65
CA SER A 33 -2.17 -4.93 -15.90
C SER A 33 -0.71 -5.09 -16.36
N GLY A 34 -0.55 -5.36 -17.65
CA GLY A 34 0.75 -5.22 -18.32
C GLY A 34 0.96 -3.77 -18.75
N ASP A 35 2.21 -3.31 -18.75
CA ASP A 35 2.57 -2.00 -19.32
C ASP A 35 2.50 -2.10 -20.86
N TRP A 36 1.65 -1.28 -21.49
CA TRP A 36 1.61 -1.11 -22.95
C TRP A 36 2.29 0.19 -23.32
N SER A 37 3.31 0.08 -24.17
CA SER A 37 3.92 1.24 -24.80
C SER A 37 3.18 1.58 -26.10
N PHE A 38 3.14 2.85 -26.52
CA PHE A 38 2.38 3.25 -27.70
C PHE A 38 3.03 4.40 -28.47
N ASP A 39 2.86 4.37 -29.78
CA ASP A 39 3.17 5.48 -30.68
C ASP A 39 2.05 6.51 -30.62
N ILE A 40 2.39 7.78 -30.82
CA ILE A 40 1.44 8.89 -30.83
C ILE A 40 1.57 9.56 -32.20
N GLU A 41 0.45 9.82 -32.85
CA GLU A 41 0.43 10.46 -34.16
C GLU A 41 1.15 11.81 -34.11
N GLY A 42 2.05 12.05 -35.07
CA GLY A 42 2.85 13.26 -35.13
C GLY A 42 4.01 13.35 -34.12
N ARG A 43 4.27 12.31 -33.32
CA ARG A 43 5.42 12.30 -32.38
C ARG A 43 6.43 11.20 -32.73
N PRO A 44 7.68 11.55 -33.07
CA PRO A 44 8.70 10.56 -33.40
C PRO A 44 9.14 9.79 -32.15
N ARG A 45 9.66 8.58 -32.36
CA ARG A 45 10.35 7.80 -31.32
C ARG A 45 11.70 8.44 -31.02
N VAL A 46 12.07 8.50 -29.74
CA VAL A 46 13.38 9.01 -29.29
C VAL A 46 14.20 7.82 -28.79
N ASP A 47 15.40 7.63 -29.32
CA ASP A 47 16.28 6.48 -29.00
C ASP A 47 15.59 5.11 -29.11
N GLY A 48 14.71 4.97 -30.11
CA GLY A 48 13.91 3.75 -30.32
C GLY A 48 12.80 3.53 -29.28
N ARG A 49 12.66 4.40 -28.28
CA ARG A 49 11.59 4.33 -27.27
C ARG A 49 10.33 4.99 -27.78
N ARG A 50 9.20 4.34 -27.49
CA ARG A 50 7.87 4.85 -27.80
C ARG A 50 7.54 6.04 -26.87
N PRO A 51 6.81 7.05 -27.37
CA PRO A 51 6.52 8.29 -26.64
C PRO A 51 5.51 8.13 -25.49
N GLY A 52 4.77 7.01 -25.42
CA GLY A 52 3.82 6.74 -24.33
C GLY A 52 3.97 5.34 -23.74
N ALA A 53 3.69 5.22 -22.45
CA ALA A 53 3.55 3.95 -21.74
C ALA A 53 2.45 4.08 -20.67
N ALA A 54 1.58 3.07 -20.60
CA ALA A 54 0.47 3.03 -19.65
C ALA A 54 0.04 1.60 -19.34
N ASP A 55 -0.50 1.41 -18.14
CA ASP A 55 -1.21 0.19 -17.78
C ASP A 55 -2.52 0.12 -18.59
N TRP A 56 -2.82 -1.02 -19.18
CA TRP A 56 -4.03 -1.18 -20.00
C TRP A 56 -5.12 -2.00 -19.31
N TYR A 57 -6.37 -1.63 -19.60
CA TYR A 57 -7.56 -2.32 -19.09
C TYR A 57 -8.62 -2.43 -20.21
N ALA A 58 -9.24 -3.61 -20.34
CA ALA A 58 -10.43 -3.78 -21.17
C ALA A 58 -11.66 -3.48 -20.33
N VAL A 59 -12.59 -2.65 -20.83
CA VAL A 59 -13.79 -2.22 -20.09
C VAL A 59 -15.06 -2.38 -20.91
N THR A 60 -16.17 -2.65 -20.25
CA THR A 60 -17.51 -2.54 -20.84
C THR A 60 -18.05 -1.12 -20.69
N PRO A 61 -19.05 -0.74 -21.51
CA PRO A 61 -19.93 0.36 -21.14
C PRO A 61 -20.48 0.18 -19.72
N GLY A 62 -20.72 1.28 -19.02
CA GLY A 62 -21.22 1.28 -17.63
C GLY A 62 -20.18 1.04 -16.54
N TYR A 63 -18.95 0.60 -16.86
CA TYR A 63 -17.91 0.35 -15.83
C TYR A 63 -17.55 1.60 -15.01
N PHE A 64 -17.24 2.71 -15.68
CA PHE A 64 -16.88 3.96 -14.99
C PHE A 64 -18.03 4.51 -14.16
N GLU A 65 -19.26 4.43 -14.68
CA GLU A 65 -20.46 4.87 -14.00
C GLU A 65 -20.77 3.99 -12.77
N ALA A 66 -20.64 2.66 -12.90
CA ALA A 66 -20.76 1.72 -11.78
C ALA A 66 -19.77 2.04 -10.66
N LEU A 67 -18.56 2.52 -10.97
CA LEU A 67 -17.56 2.96 -9.98
C LEU A 67 -17.61 4.45 -9.59
N ARG A 68 -18.49 5.26 -10.21
CA ARG A 68 -18.50 6.73 -10.09
C ARG A 68 -17.16 7.38 -10.44
N ILE A 69 -16.48 6.84 -11.45
CA ILE A 69 -15.30 7.47 -12.05
C ILE A 69 -15.82 8.55 -13.02
N PRO A 70 -15.47 9.84 -12.82
CA PRO A 70 -15.97 10.92 -13.66
C PRO A 70 -15.36 10.86 -15.06
N ILE A 71 -16.11 11.35 -16.05
CA ILE A 71 -15.56 11.67 -17.38
C ILE A 71 -15.13 13.14 -17.33
N VAL A 72 -13.85 13.38 -17.54
CA VAL A 72 -13.21 14.71 -17.42
C VAL A 72 -13.28 15.45 -18.74
N ALA A 73 -13.06 14.73 -19.86
CA ALA A 73 -13.15 15.29 -21.21
C ALA A 73 -13.63 14.23 -22.21
N GLY A 74 -14.23 14.67 -23.32
CA GLY A 74 -14.74 13.78 -24.36
C GLY A 74 -16.00 13.02 -23.92
N ARG A 75 -16.00 11.69 -24.06
CA ARG A 75 -17.16 10.84 -23.77
C ARG A 75 -16.79 9.54 -23.04
N ALA A 76 -17.79 8.86 -22.48
CA ALA A 76 -17.67 7.50 -21.98
C ALA A 76 -17.69 6.44 -23.11
N PRO A 77 -17.24 5.19 -22.84
CA PRO A 77 -17.44 4.05 -23.71
C PRO A 77 -18.93 3.76 -23.95
N ARG A 78 -19.29 3.42 -25.19
CA ARG A 78 -20.68 3.13 -25.60
C ARG A 78 -20.78 1.73 -26.19
N ALA A 79 -21.99 1.16 -26.21
CA ALA A 79 -22.24 -0.12 -26.86
C ALA A 79 -21.93 -0.10 -28.37
N SER A 80 -22.02 1.07 -29.01
CA SER A 80 -21.67 1.27 -30.42
C SER A 80 -20.17 1.19 -30.71
N ASP A 81 -19.30 1.25 -29.69
CA ASP A 81 -17.84 1.10 -29.83
C ASP A 81 -17.47 -0.38 -30.00
N GLY A 82 -18.06 -1.03 -31.01
CA GLY A 82 -17.87 -2.44 -31.35
C GLY A 82 -16.63 -2.68 -32.21
N ALA A 83 -16.32 -3.96 -32.48
CA ALA A 83 -15.19 -4.37 -33.33
C ALA A 83 -15.26 -3.81 -34.77
N GLY A 84 -16.46 -3.53 -35.29
CA GLY A 84 -16.67 -2.96 -36.62
C GLY A 84 -16.74 -1.43 -36.67
N SER A 85 -16.52 -0.75 -35.54
CA SER A 85 -16.50 0.71 -35.46
C SER A 85 -15.07 1.25 -35.48
N LEU A 86 -14.91 2.58 -35.54
CA LEU A 86 -13.61 3.21 -35.41
C LEU A 86 -12.95 2.79 -34.08
N PRO A 87 -11.69 2.31 -34.09
CA PRO A 87 -11.00 1.93 -32.88
C PRO A 87 -10.82 3.14 -31.95
N VAL A 88 -11.25 3.01 -30.70
CA VAL A 88 -11.16 4.08 -29.70
C VAL A 88 -10.46 3.58 -28.44
N ILE A 89 -9.91 4.54 -27.69
CA ILE A 89 -9.42 4.34 -26.33
C ILE A 89 -9.84 5.50 -25.43
N PHE A 90 -9.72 5.28 -24.13
CA PHE A 90 -9.89 6.29 -23.10
C PHE A 90 -8.65 6.29 -22.22
N ILE A 91 -8.27 7.44 -21.69
CA ILE A 91 -7.09 7.56 -20.82
C ILE A 91 -7.49 8.18 -19.49
N ASN A 92 -6.74 7.95 -18.42
CA ASN A 92 -7.00 8.68 -17.17
C ASN A 92 -6.34 10.07 -17.16
N GLU A 93 -6.69 10.91 -16.18
CA GLU A 93 -6.08 12.23 -16.00
C GLU A 93 -4.57 12.18 -15.84
N ALA A 94 -4.03 11.18 -15.14
CA ALA A 94 -2.59 10.98 -14.99
C ALA A 94 -1.90 10.78 -16.35
N ALA A 95 -2.47 9.96 -17.24
CA ALA A 95 -1.98 9.80 -18.60
C ALA A 95 -2.10 11.09 -19.41
N ALA A 96 -3.21 11.83 -19.29
CA ALA A 96 -3.37 13.13 -19.94
C ALA A 96 -2.28 14.12 -19.50
N ARG A 97 -2.04 14.26 -18.19
CA ARG A 97 -1.02 15.17 -17.64
C ARG A 97 0.41 14.80 -18.04
N VAL A 98 0.76 13.51 -17.98
CA VAL A 98 2.13 13.04 -18.21
C VAL A 98 2.46 12.99 -19.71
N ILE A 99 1.52 12.55 -20.53
CA ILE A 99 1.77 12.26 -21.96
C ILE A 99 1.38 13.45 -22.83
N PHE A 100 0.39 14.25 -22.43
CA PHE A 100 -0.10 15.41 -23.18
C PHE A 100 -0.05 16.70 -22.32
N PRO A 101 1.13 17.10 -21.83
CA PRO A 101 1.26 18.26 -20.95
C PRO A 101 0.78 19.53 -21.68
N GLY A 102 -0.29 20.15 -21.15
CA GLY A 102 -0.86 21.38 -21.71
C GLY A 102 -1.58 21.22 -23.06
N GLN A 103 -1.86 19.98 -23.50
CA GLN A 103 -2.56 19.68 -24.75
C GLN A 103 -3.84 18.89 -24.47
N ASP A 104 -4.90 19.11 -25.27
CA ASP A 104 -6.09 18.26 -25.22
C ASP A 104 -5.78 16.91 -25.89
N PRO A 105 -5.81 15.78 -25.17
CA PRO A 105 -5.54 14.48 -25.74
C PRO A 105 -6.69 13.96 -26.62
N VAL A 106 -7.92 14.47 -26.46
CA VAL A 106 -9.10 13.95 -27.16
C VAL A 106 -8.98 14.20 -28.67
N GLY A 107 -9.29 13.17 -29.46
CA GLY A 107 -9.16 13.20 -30.92
C GLY A 107 -7.78 12.78 -31.44
N THR A 108 -6.75 12.76 -30.59
CA THR A 108 -5.42 12.29 -30.99
C THR A 108 -5.43 10.78 -31.22
N ARG A 109 -4.71 10.32 -32.26
CA ARG A 109 -4.55 8.89 -32.54
C ARG A 109 -3.29 8.35 -31.88
N VAL A 110 -3.40 7.17 -31.29
CA VAL A 110 -2.28 6.42 -30.73
C VAL A 110 -2.30 4.99 -31.21
N GLN A 111 -1.12 4.38 -31.31
CA GLN A 111 -0.97 2.99 -31.74
C GLN A 111 -0.22 2.21 -30.66
N PRO A 112 -0.92 1.35 -29.90
CA PRO A 112 -0.27 0.45 -28.94
C PRO A 112 0.77 -0.45 -29.59
N SER A 113 1.74 -0.88 -28.78
CA SER A 113 2.84 -1.71 -29.27
C SER A 113 2.37 -3.03 -29.83
N ARG A 114 3.11 -3.50 -30.84
CA ARG A 114 2.84 -4.78 -31.51
C ARG A 114 2.69 -5.88 -30.46
N SER A 115 1.58 -6.59 -30.55
CA SER A 115 1.36 -7.85 -29.83
C SER A 115 2.03 -8.96 -30.61
N ARG A 116 2.50 -10.02 -29.93
CA ARG A 116 3.30 -11.15 -30.44
C ARG A 116 3.09 -11.51 -31.93
N ASP A 117 1.86 -11.48 -32.44
CA ASP A 117 1.56 -11.83 -33.85
C ASP A 117 0.68 -10.82 -34.63
N PHE A 118 0.34 -9.63 -34.08
CA PHE A 118 -0.54 -8.67 -34.77
C PHE A 118 -0.19 -7.21 -34.46
N GLU A 119 -0.17 -6.37 -35.50
CA GLU A 119 -0.05 -4.91 -35.34
C GLU A 119 -1.36 -4.34 -34.81
N GLN A 120 -1.28 -3.62 -33.68
CA GLN A 120 -2.46 -2.96 -33.15
C GLN A 120 -2.90 -1.84 -34.11
N PRO A 121 -4.21 -1.66 -34.35
CA PRO A 121 -4.68 -0.56 -35.15
C PRO A 121 -4.41 0.77 -34.43
N TRP A 122 -4.33 1.85 -35.21
CA TRP A 122 -4.44 3.20 -34.67
C TRP A 122 -5.80 3.38 -34.01
N ARG A 123 -5.80 3.95 -32.80
CA ARG A 123 -7.01 4.20 -32.01
C ARG A 123 -7.09 5.67 -31.64
N THR A 124 -8.29 6.23 -31.72
CA THR A 124 -8.54 7.62 -31.35
C THR A 124 -8.87 7.72 -29.86
N ILE A 125 -8.24 8.67 -29.16
CA ILE A 125 -8.61 8.99 -27.77
C ILE A 125 -9.99 9.64 -27.78
N ALA A 126 -10.99 8.93 -27.28
CA ALA A 126 -12.39 9.37 -27.28
C ALA A 126 -12.79 10.08 -25.97
N GLY A 127 -12.00 9.94 -24.90
CA GLY A 127 -12.26 10.64 -23.65
C GLY A 127 -11.17 10.45 -22.61
N VAL A 128 -11.22 11.32 -21.60
CA VAL A 128 -10.38 11.30 -20.40
C VAL A 128 -11.27 10.99 -19.20
N VAL A 129 -10.85 10.04 -18.37
CA VAL A 129 -11.56 9.61 -17.15
C VAL A 129 -10.79 10.00 -15.89
N GLY A 130 -11.48 10.08 -14.76
CA GLY A 130 -10.85 10.36 -13.47
C GLY A 130 -9.82 9.31 -13.05
N ASP A 131 -8.86 9.73 -12.25
CA ASP A 131 -7.79 8.87 -11.74
C ASP A 131 -8.30 7.75 -10.83
N VAL A 132 -7.84 6.51 -11.05
CA VAL A 132 -8.16 5.34 -10.22
C VAL A 132 -6.91 4.86 -9.51
N ARG A 133 -7.01 4.54 -8.21
CA ARG A 133 -5.90 3.99 -7.43
C ARG A 133 -5.86 2.46 -7.52
N GLN A 134 -5.30 1.96 -8.63
CA GLN A 134 -5.26 0.53 -8.93
C GLN A 134 -4.29 -0.28 -8.04
N ARG A 135 -3.22 0.33 -7.49
CA ARG A 135 -2.14 -0.38 -6.76
C ARG A 135 -2.04 -0.08 -5.26
N GLY A 136 -3.13 0.38 -4.66
CA GLY A 136 -3.19 0.79 -3.26
C GLY A 136 -3.60 2.25 -3.09
N LEU A 137 -4.24 2.56 -1.96
CA LEU A 137 -4.74 3.91 -1.66
C LEU A 137 -3.63 4.94 -1.38
N ASP A 138 -2.44 4.46 -1.03
CA ASP A 138 -1.25 5.24 -0.70
C ASP A 138 -0.33 5.49 -1.91
N ARG A 139 -0.71 5.01 -3.10
CA ARG A 139 0.05 5.25 -4.33
C ARG A 139 -0.70 6.21 -5.26
N PRO A 140 0.03 7.10 -5.96
CA PRO A 140 -0.58 7.93 -6.99
C PRO A 140 -1.11 7.05 -8.13
N ALA A 141 -2.13 7.55 -8.84
CA ALA A 141 -2.60 6.92 -10.05
C ALA A 141 -1.48 6.90 -11.10
N ARG A 142 -1.27 5.75 -11.76
CA ARG A 142 -0.33 5.63 -12.87
C ARG A 142 -1.01 6.10 -14.15
N THR A 143 -0.24 6.21 -15.23
CA THR A 143 -0.80 6.39 -16.56
C THR A 143 -1.58 5.14 -16.96
N GLU A 144 -2.86 5.31 -17.29
CA GLU A 144 -3.76 4.21 -17.62
C GLU A 144 -4.47 4.44 -18.95
N ILE A 145 -4.67 3.36 -19.70
CA ILE A 145 -5.50 3.33 -20.90
C ILE A 145 -6.59 2.28 -20.79
N TYR A 146 -7.78 2.64 -21.25
CA TYR A 146 -8.97 1.82 -21.20
C TYR A 146 -9.48 1.59 -22.61
N ILE A 147 -9.81 0.34 -22.92
CA ILE A 147 -10.16 -0.10 -24.27
C ILE A 147 -11.52 -0.80 -24.19
N PRO A 148 -12.48 -0.49 -25.08
CA PRO A 148 -13.71 -1.26 -25.16
C PRO A 148 -13.41 -2.75 -25.31
N HIS A 149 -13.97 -3.58 -24.43
CA HIS A 149 -13.77 -5.04 -24.43
C HIS A 149 -14.11 -5.70 -25.78
N THR A 150 -15.03 -5.12 -26.55
CA THR A 150 -15.42 -5.50 -27.92
C THR A 150 -14.33 -5.24 -28.95
N GLN A 151 -13.47 -4.24 -28.74
CA GLN A 151 -12.35 -3.87 -29.60
C GLN A 151 -11.01 -4.39 -29.07
N PHE A 152 -11.01 -5.09 -27.94
CA PHE A 152 -9.82 -5.62 -27.32
C PHE A 152 -9.48 -6.97 -27.95
N LEU A 153 -8.55 -6.95 -28.91
CA LEU A 153 -8.11 -8.13 -29.68
C LEU A 153 -6.93 -8.85 -29.02
N HIS A 154 -6.45 -8.36 -27.88
CA HIS A 154 -5.23 -8.84 -27.24
C HIS A 154 -5.55 -9.87 -26.14
N PHE A 155 -4.70 -10.90 -26.02
CA PHE A 155 -4.81 -12.01 -25.06
C PHE A 155 -6.16 -12.70 -25.01
N THR A 156 -6.36 -13.68 -25.88
CA THR A 156 -7.43 -14.67 -25.78
C THR A 156 -7.45 -15.44 -24.45
N GLN A 157 -6.42 -15.31 -23.60
CA GLN A 157 -6.28 -15.94 -22.28
C GLN A 157 -6.47 -14.97 -21.07
N GLN A 158 -5.94 -13.74 -21.08
CA GLN A 158 -6.10 -12.76 -19.96
C GLN A 158 -7.38 -11.92 -20.06
N ALA A 159 -7.93 -11.72 -21.26
CA ALA A 159 -9.30 -11.20 -21.41
C ALA A 159 -10.37 -12.22 -20.97
N ARG A 160 -9.98 -13.43 -20.55
CA ARG A 160 -10.90 -14.47 -20.06
C ARG A 160 -11.39 -14.22 -18.63
N SER A 161 -10.76 -13.33 -17.88
CA SER A 161 -11.15 -13.01 -16.50
C SER A 161 -11.40 -11.51 -16.36
N MET A 162 -12.59 -11.05 -16.73
CA MET A 162 -13.05 -9.72 -16.34
C MET A 162 -13.84 -9.83 -15.04
N THR A 163 -13.65 -8.85 -14.15
CA THR A 163 -14.48 -8.71 -12.97
C THR A 163 -15.67 -7.83 -13.30
N VAL A 164 -16.85 -8.30 -12.92
CA VAL A 164 -18.08 -7.53 -13.00
C VAL A 164 -18.20 -6.64 -11.77
N VAL A 165 -18.52 -5.38 -12.01
CA VAL A 165 -18.83 -4.38 -10.99
C VAL A 165 -20.31 -4.02 -11.11
N LEU A 166 -21.01 -4.07 -10.00
CA LEU A 166 -22.42 -3.73 -9.91
C LEU A 166 -22.60 -2.60 -8.90
N ARG A 167 -23.33 -1.56 -9.30
CA ARG A 167 -23.85 -0.54 -8.40
C ARG A 167 -25.29 -0.89 -8.09
N SER A 168 -25.62 -1.00 -6.81
CA SER A 168 -26.97 -1.32 -6.35
C SER A 168 -27.34 -0.54 -5.10
N ARG A 169 -28.65 -0.32 -4.93
CA ARG A 169 -29.26 0.20 -3.70
C ARG A 169 -29.58 -0.89 -2.68
N VAL A 170 -29.50 -2.16 -3.07
CA VAL A 170 -29.83 -3.32 -2.24
C VAL A 170 -28.54 -3.92 -1.69
N ALA A 171 -28.62 -4.49 -0.48
CA ALA A 171 -27.49 -5.18 0.13
C ALA A 171 -27.04 -6.40 -0.69
N LEU A 172 -25.76 -6.76 -0.57
CA LEU A 172 -25.12 -7.81 -1.36
C LEU A 172 -25.84 -9.16 -1.22
N GLU A 173 -26.30 -9.48 0.00
CA GLU A 173 -27.01 -10.72 0.34
C GLU A 173 -28.27 -10.90 -0.51
N GLY A 174 -28.99 -9.80 -0.79
CA GLY A 174 -30.20 -9.81 -1.62
C GLY A 174 -29.90 -9.94 -3.12
N LEU A 175 -28.69 -9.60 -3.56
CA LEU A 175 -28.30 -9.61 -4.97
C LEU A 175 -27.65 -10.92 -5.40
N ILE A 176 -26.94 -11.61 -4.50
CA ILE A 176 -26.13 -12.80 -4.84
C ILE A 176 -26.95 -13.85 -5.61
N SER A 177 -28.17 -14.16 -5.15
CA SER A 177 -29.03 -15.15 -5.79
C SER A 177 -29.48 -14.72 -7.19
N ALA A 178 -29.83 -13.45 -7.37
CA ALA A 178 -30.23 -12.89 -8.67
C ALA A 178 -29.06 -12.85 -9.66
N VAL A 179 -27.88 -12.41 -9.19
CA VAL A 179 -26.63 -12.40 -9.98
C VAL A 179 -26.24 -13.83 -10.38
N ARG A 180 -26.34 -14.80 -9.46
CA ARG A 180 -26.07 -16.22 -9.76
C ARG A 180 -27.05 -16.78 -10.80
N GLY A 181 -28.33 -16.42 -10.71
CA GLY A 181 -29.34 -16.78 -11.70
C GLY A 181 -29.05 -16.19 -13.08
N ALA A 182 -28.69 -14.90 -13.14
CA ALA A 182 -28.31 -14.24 -14.38
C ALA A 182 -27.05 -14.84 -15.01
N LEU A 183 -26.03 -15.15 -14.21
CA LEU A 183 -24.80 -15.80 -14.68
C LEU A 183 -25.08 -17.19 -15.25
N ARG A 184 -25.77 -18.06 -14.50
CA ARG A 184 -26.10 -19.42 -14.94
C ARG A 184 -26.87 -19.46 -16.25
N ALA A 185 -27.72 -18.46 -16.46
CA ALA A 185 -28.54 -18.39 -17.66
C ALA A 185 -27.81 -17.76 -18.86
N VAL A 186 -26.60 -17.22 -18.67
CA VAL A 186 -25.69 -16.85 -19.77
C VAL A 186 -24.68 -17.97 -20.02
N ASP A 187 -24.10 -18.53 -18.95
CA ASP A 187 -23.19 -19.67 -19.00
C ASP A 187 -23.26 -20.46 -17.66
N PRO A 188 -23.75 -21.71 -17.66
CA PRO A 188 -23.90 -22.52 -16.46
C PRO A 188 -22.59 -23.13 -15.95
N GLU A 189 -21.52 -23.17 -16.77
CA GLU A 189 -20.24 -23.78 -16.40
C GLU A 189 -19.33 -22.83 -15.61
N ILE A 190 -19.64 -21.53 -15.60
CA ILE A 190 -18.85 -20.53 -14.88
C ILE A 190 -19.31 -20.50 -13.41
N PRO A 191 -18.45 -20.88 -12.45
CA PRO A 191 -18.77 -20.70 -11.04
C PRO A 191 -18.87 -19.20 -10.72
N VAL A 192 -19.84 -18.83 -9.88
CA VAL A 192 -19.89 -17.47 -9.34
C VAL A 192 -18.63 -17.28 -8.50
N ALA A 193 -17.67 -16.51 -9.03
CA ALA A 193 -16.51 -16.09 -8.27
C ALA A 193 -16.95 -15.26 -7.05
N ASP A 194 -16.12 -15.28 -6.03
CA ASP A 194 -16.28 -14.66 -4.71
C ASP A 194 -16.90 -13.24 -4.79
N ALA A 195 -18.21 -13.14 -4.56
CA ALA A 195 -18.95 -11.88 -4.63
C ALA A 195 -18.69 -11.09 -3.34
N ARG A 196 -18.11 -9.90 -3.48
CA ARG A 196 -17.68 -9.07 -2.34
C ARG A 196 -18.16 -7.64 -2.50
N SER A 197 -18.40 -6.97 -1.37
CA SER A 197 -18.66 -5.53 -1.39
C SER A 197 -17.35 -4.77 -1.66
N MET A 198 -17.44 -3.56 -2.22
CA MET A 198 -16.24 -2.73 -2.41
C MET A 198 -15.57 -2.36 -1.08
N ILE A 199 -16.34 -2.31 0.02
CA ILE A 199 -15.82 -2.09 1.37
C ILE A 199 -14.92 -3.27 1.79
N ASP A 200 -15.33 -4.50 1.52
CA ASP A 200 -14.52 -5.69 1.83
C ASP A 200 -13.27 -5.77 0.96
N VAL A 201 -13.38 -5.41 -0.32
CA VAL A 201 -12.23 -5.32 -1.24
C VAL A 201 -11.21 -4.29 -0.72
N MET A 202 -11.67 -3.13 -0.28
CA MET A 202 -10.82 -2.13 0.36
C MET A 202 -10.19 -2.64 1.66
N ALA A 203 -10.96 -3.31 2.52
CA ALA A 203 -10.46 -3.86 3.79
C ALA A 203 -9.34 -4.89 3.57
N LEU A 204 -9.49 -5.75 2.57
CA LEU A 204 -8.48 -6.76 2.22
C LEU A 204 -7.20 -6.14 1.66
N SER A 205 -7.29 -5.04 0.90
CA SER A 205 -6.11 -4.31 0.43
C SER A 205 -5.24 -3.76 1.56
N VAL A 206 -5.83 -3.56 2.76
CA VAL A 206 -5.14 -3.12 3.97
C VAL A 206 -4.71 -4.29 4.85
N ALA A 207 -5.33 -5.47 4.72
CA ALA A 207 -5.12 -6.62 5.60
C ALA A 207 -3.68 -7.16 5.54
N ASP A 208 -3.09 -7.31 4.34
CA ASP A 208 -1.71 -7.77 4.18
C ASP A 208 -0.71 -6.81 4.85
N ARG A 209 -1.01 -5.51 4.82
CA ARG A 209 -0.19 -4.49 5.47
C ARG A 209 -0.28 -4.57 7.00
N ARG A 210 -1.45 -4.91 7.54
CA ARG A 210 -1.68 -5.02 8.99
C ARG A 210 -0.88 -6.17 9.61
N LEU A 211 -0.78 -7.31 8.93
CA LEU A 211 0.03 -8.44 9.41
C LEU A 211 1.52 -8.07 9.51
N ASN A 212 2.06 -7.41 8.48
CA ASN A 212 3.45 -6.97 8.49
C ASN A 212 3.73 -5.93 9.59
N VAL A 213 2.82 -4.97 9.80
CA VAL A 213 2.94 -4.00 10.90
C VAL A 213 2.90 -4.69 12.27
N LEU A 214 2.03 -5.69 12.44
CA LEU A 214 1.96 -6.48 13.67
C LEU A 214 3.24 -7.28 13.92
N LEU A 215 3.79 -7.92 12.90
CA LEU A 215 5.05 -8.68 13.02
C LEU A 215 6.24 -7.77 13.34
N ILE A 216 6.38 -6.63 12.63
CA ILE A 216 7.42 -5.64 12.91
C ILE A 216 7.26 -5.06 14.32
N GLY A 217 6.02 -4.77 14.72
CA GLY A 217 5.71 -4.29 16.08
C GLY A 217 6.08 -5.31 17.16
N ALA A 218 5.80 -6.60 16.92
CA ALA A 218 6.18 -7.67 17.84
C ALA A 218 7.71 -7.82 17.96
N PHE A 219 8.44 -7.77 16.84
CA PHE A 219 9.92 -7.80 16.86
C PHE A 219 10.52 -6.57 17.53
N ALA A 220 9.95 -5.38 17.31
CA ALA A 220 10.37 -4.15 17.97
C ALA A 220 10.16 -4.25 19.49
N LEU A 221 9.00 -4.74 19.92
CA LEU A 221 8.71 -4.98 21.34
C LEU A 221 9.70 -5.97 21.96
N LEU A 222 9.96 -7.10 21.31
CA LEU A 222 10.95 -8.08 21.76
C LEU A 222 12.35 -7.49 21.89
N SER A 223 12.74 -6.66 20.92
CA SER A 223 14.04 -5.98 20.92
C SER A 223 14.17 -5.00 22.09
N ILE A 224 13.11 -4.24 22.40
CA ILE A 224 13.07 -3.36 23.58
C ILE A 224 13.18 -4.16 24.87
N VAL A 225 12.47 -5.29 24.99
CA VAL A 225 12.56 -6.16 26.15
C VAL A 225 13.98 -6.70 26.32
N LEU A 226 14.59 -7.22 25.26
CA LEU A 226 15.96 -7.74 25.27
C LEU A 226 16.99 -6.66 25.64
N ALA A 227 16.86 -5.45 25.07
CA ALA A 227 17.72 -4.33 25.39
C ALA A 227 17.58 -3.88 26.86
N THR A 228 16.34 -3.88 27.38
CA THR A 228 16.04 -3.54 28.78
C THR A 228 16.65 -4.56 29.72
N VAL A 229 16.49 -5.86 29.45
CA VAL A 229 17.07 -6.95 30.25
C VAL A 229 18.60 -6.94 30.20
N GLY A 230 19.19 -6.74 29.01
CA GLY A 230 20.64 -6.64 28.85
C GLY A 230 21.21 -5.45 29.63
N SER A 231 20.59 -4.28 29.52
CA SER A 231 20.98 -3.08 30.27
C SER A 231 20.85 -3.28 31.78
N TYR A 232 19.75 -3.90 32.24
CA TYR A 232 19.57 -4.28 33.64
C TYR A 232 20.70 -5.19 34.12
N GLY A 233 21.07 -6.21 33.33
CA GLY A 233 22.15 -7.14 33.67
C GLY A 233 23.51 -6.46 33.81
N VAL A 234 23.88 -5.60 32.86
CA VAL A 234 25.14 -4.85 32.90
C VAL A 234 25.20 -3.92 34.11
N ILE A 235 24.10 -3.22 34.42
CA ILE A 235 24.06 -2.28 35.55
C ILE A 235 24.01 -3.02 36.87
N ALA A 236 23.24 -4.10 36.98
CA ALA A 236 23.21 -4.92 38.18
C ALA A 236 24.60 -5.49 38.50
N TYR A 237 25.36 -5.87 37.48
CA TYR A 237 26.74 -6.33 37.63
C TYR A 237 27.68 -5.21 38.09
N ASP A 238 27.63 -4.02 37.48
CA ASP A 238 28.45 -2.87 37.88
C ASP A 238 28.11 -2.40 39.31
N VAL A 239 26.83 -2.44 39.69
CA VAL A 239 26.38 -2.20 41.06
C VAL A 239 26.97 -3.21 42.04
N GLN A 240 26.95 -4.52 41.70
CA GLN A 240 27.52 -5.56 42.56
C GLN A 240 29.02 -5.35 42.79
N GLN A 241 29.78 -5.05 41.74
CA GLN A 241 31.21 -4.75 41.88
C GLN A 241 31.49 -3.51 42.74
N ARG A 242 30.60 -2.50 42.70
CA ARG A 242 30.75 -1.23 43.44
C ARG A 242 30.08 -1.23 44.82
N THR A 243 29.51 -2.35 45.27
CA THR A 243 28.78 -2.44 46.56
C THR A 243 29.62 -1.92 47.74
N ARG A 244 30.93 -2.22 47.75
CA ARG A 244 31.86 -1.78 48.81
C ARG A 244 32.06 -0.26 48.82
N GLU A 245 32.25 0.36 47.66
CA GLU A 245 32.37 1.82 47.55
C GLU A 245 31.08 2.52 47.95
N ILE A 246 29.94 1.96 47.55
CA ILE A 246 28.61 2.48 47.91
C ILE A 246 28.40 2.41 49.42
N GLY A 247 28.76 1.28 50.05
CA GLY A 247 28.70 1.10 51.50
C GLY A 247 29.58 2.10 52.26
N ILE A 248 30.82 2.34 51.79
CA ILE A 248 31.72 3.33 52.38
C ILE A 248 31.14 4.75 52.26
N ARG A 249 30.59 5.15 51.10
CA ARG A 249 29.99 6.48 50.94
C ARG A 249 28.77 6.69 51.83
N VAL A 250 27.92 5.68 51.97
CA VAL A 250 26.76 5.74 52.86
C VAL A 250 27.20 5.81 54.33
N ALA A 251 28.25 5.06 54.72
CA ALA A 251 28.82 5.14 56.07
C ALA A 251 29.47 6.50 56.37
N LEU A 252 30.01 7.17 55.35
CA LEU A 252 30.52 8.55 55.44
C LEU A 252 29.40 9.63 55.39
N GLY A 253 28.12 9.23 55.37
CA GLY A 253 26.97 10.14 55.46
C GLY A 253 26.36 10.55 54.11
N ALA A 254 26.76 9.95 52.98
CA ALA A 254 26.12 10.24 51.70
C ALA A 254 24.65 9.80 51.70
N SER A 255 23.76 10.67 51.22
CA SER A 255 22.34 10.33 51.10
C SER A 255 22.11 9.27 50.02
N ARG A 256 21.17 8.34 50.26
CA ARG A 256 20.77 7.32 49.28
C ARG A 256 20.33 7.92 47.95
N ALA A 257 19.73 9.11 47.98
CA ALA A 257 19.36 9.88 46.80
C ALA A 257 20.57 10.34 45.97
N SER A 258 21.68 10.72 46.62
CA SER A 258 22.92 11.10 45.94
C SER A 258 23.54 9.92 45.20
N VAL A 259 23.50 8.72 45.79
CA VAL A 259 24.02 7.50 45.16
C VAL A 259 23.13 7.08 43.99
N LEU A 260 21.81 7.10 44.17
CA LEU A 260 20.84 6.79 43.13
C LEU A 260 20.98 7.73 41.92
N SER A 261 21.11 9.04 42.16
CA SER A 261 21.30 10.05 41.12
C SER A 261 22.57 9.80 40.31
N LEU A 262 23.68 9.48 40.97
CA LEU A 262 24.95 9.19 40.29
C LEU A 262 24.83 7.98 39.35
N MET A 263 24.20 6.90 39.82
CA MET A 263 23.97 5.69 39.02
C MET A 263 23.03 5.95 37.85
N LEU A 264 21.95 6.70 38.07
CA LEU A 264 21.02 7.10 37.01
C LEU A 264 21.73 7.94 35.94
N VAL A 265 22.53 8.94 36.32
CA VAL A 265 23.28 9.76 35.37
C VAL A 265 24.27 8.92 34.57
N GLN A 266 25.00 8.02 35.23
CA GLN A 266 26.01 7.18 34.57
C GLN A 266 25.37 6.15 33.61
N GLY A 267 24.28 5.50 34.03
CA GLY A 267 23.53 4.59 33.18
C GLY A 267 22.84 5.31 32.02
N MET A 268 22.27 6.51 32.27
CA MET A 268 21.57 7.27 31.24
C MET A 268 22.51 7.79 30.15
N LYS A 269 23.78 8.06 30.46
CA LYS A 269 24.78 8.38 29.43
C LYS A 269 24.91 7.25 28.41
N LEU A 270 24.92 5.99 28.85
CA LEU A 270 25.00 4.84 27.96
C LEU A 270 23.75 4.71 27.08
N VAL A 271 22.57 4.89 27.68
CA VAL A 271 21.27 4.87 26.97
C VAL A 271 21.19 5.98 25.92
N LEU A 272 21.58 7.21 26.28
CA LEU A 272 21.54 8.34 25.36
C LEU A 272 22.55 8.18 24.22
N PHE A 273 23.76 7.69 24.51
CA PHE A 273 24.78 7.49 23.47
C PHE A 273 24.39 6.36 22.51
N GLY A 274 23.95 5.22 23.05
CA GLY A 274 23.46 4.10 22.24
C GLY A 274 22.20 4.48 21.45
N GLY A 275 21.28 5.21 22.07
CA GLY A 275 20.07 5.75 21.41
C GLY A 275 20.40 6.71 20.27
N ALA A 276 21.34 7.63 20.48
CA ALA A 276 21.78 8.56 19.43
C ALA A 276 22.39 7.81 18.24
N ILE A 277 23.28 6.84 18.51
CA ILE A 277 23.87 5.99 17.45
C ILE A 277 22.77 5.22 16.71
N GLY A 278 21.84 4.62 17.44
CA GLY A 278 20.72 3.87 16.87
C GLY A 278 19.82 4.73 15.99
N LEU A 279 19.48 5.95 16.42
CA LEU A 279 18.66 6.89 15.65
C LEU A 279 19.39 7.35 14.38
N VAL A 280 20.70 7.62 14.46
CA VAL A 280 21.51 7.98 13.28
C VAL A 280 21.56 6.80 12.30
N ALA A 281 21.82 5.58 12.78
CA ALA A 281 21.83 4.38 11.95
C ALA A 281 20.46 4.13 11.29
N ALA A 282 19.38 4.27 12.06
CA ALA A 282 18.01 4.15 11.56
C ALA A 282 17.71 5.19 10.46
N ALA A 283 18.13 6.45 10.66
CA ALA A 283 17.94 7.51 9.67
C ALA A 283 18.73 7.27 8.36
N LEU A 284 19.92 6.67 8.45
CA LEU A 284 20.73 6.30 7.28
C LEU A 284 20.12 5.11 6.53
N ILE A 285 19.71 4.06 7.24
CA ILE A 285 19.12 2.84 6.65
C ILE A 285 17.73 3.14 6.07
N SER A 286 16.91 3.93 6.76
CA SER A 286 15.57 4.31 6.31
C SER A 286 15.61 5.00 4.94
N GLY A 287 16.64 5.81 4.67
CA GLY A 287 16.85 6.41 3.34
C GLY A 287 17.07 5.39 2.22
N SER A 288 17.79 4.30 2.51
CA SER A 288 18.03 3.21 1.56
C SER A 288 16.79 2.34 1.37
N ILE A 289 16.08 2.03 2.45
CA ILE A 289 14.83 1.26 2.43
C ILE A 289 13.71 2.03 1.70
N ALA A 290 13.63 3.35 1.85
CA ALA A 290 12.65 4.18 1.14
C ALA A 290 12.84 4.17 -0.39
N ARG A 291 14.03 3.79 -0.91
CA ARG A 291 14.22 3.56 -2.35
C ARG A 291 13.59 2.24 -2.83
N LEU A 292 13.37 1.30 -1.90
CA LEU A 292 12.70 0.02 -2.16
C LEU A 292 11.20 0.09 -1.86
N LEU A 293 10.78 0.90 -0.88
CA LEU A 293 9.38 1.16 -0.55
C LEU A 293 8.93 2.51 -1.10
N PHE A 294 8.14 2.47 -2.18
CA PHE A 294 7.51 3.66 -2.76
C PHE A 294 6.65 4.41 -1.73
N GLN A 295 6.96 5.71 -1.54
CA GLN A 295 6.18 6.72 -0.81
C GLN A 295 5.92 6.54 0.70
N VAL A 296 6.84 5.91 1.45
CA VAL A 296 6.94 6.19 2.89
C VAL A 296 7.91 7.35 3.07
N GLY A 297 7.43 8.47 3.63
CA GLY A 297 8.31 9.60 3.95
C GLY A 297 9.48 9.11 4.82
N PRO A 298 10.75 9.24 4.37
CA PRO A 298 11.87 8.51 4.97
C PRO A 298 12.20 8.93 6.41
N ARG A 299 11.61 10.03 6.91
CA ARG A 299 11.95 10.70 8.17
C ARG A 299 10.73 11.38 8.79
N ASP A 300 9.74 10.60 9.21
CA ASP A 300 8.68 11.15 10.06
C ASP A 300 9.28 11.52 11.43
N PHE A 301 9.39 12.82 11.69
CA PHE A 301 9.92 13.35 12.95
C PHE A 301 9.15 12.82 14.17
N VAL A 302 7.85 12.62 14.04
CA VAL A 302 6.99 12.12 15.13
C VAL A 302 7.39 10.68 15.49
N VAL A 303 7.71 9.84 14.51
CA VAL A 303 8.16 8.46 14.75
C VAL A 303 9.54 8.44 15.42
N PHE A 304 10.49 9.24 14.93
CA PHE A 304 11.82 9.30 15.56
C PHE A 304 11.75 9.85 17.00
N ALA A 305 10.95 10.88 17.24
CA ALA A 305 10.77 11.45 18.57
C ALA A 305 10.10 10.46 19.53
N SER A 306 9.05 9.76 19.09
CA SER A 306 8.37 8.76 19.92
C SER A 306 9.27 7.56 20.25
N VAL A 307 10.08 7.08 19.29
CA VAL A 307 11.08 6.04 19.55
C VAL A 307 12.14 6.52 20.54
N ALA A 308 12.63 7.75 20.41
CA ALA A 308 13.62 8.31 21.33
C ALA A 308 13.08 8.37 22.77
N VAL A 309 11.86 8.87 22.97
CA VAL A 309 11.19 8.91 24.28
C VAL A 309 11.04 7.49 24.85
N LEU A 310 10.62 6.54 24.03
CA LEU A 310 10.38 5.18 24.45
C LEU A 310 11.67 4.45 24.86
N LEU A 311 12.78 4.66 24.13
CA LEU A 311 14.10 4.13 24.49
C LEU A 311 14.63 4.73 25.79
N VAL A 312 14.46 6.04 26.00
CA VAL A 312 14.86 6.71 27.25
C VAL A 312 14.03 6.19 28.42
N ALA A 313 12.73 6.01 28.25
CA ALA A 313 11.86 5.46 29.29
C ALA A 313 12.23 4.01 29.64
N ALA A 314 12.44 3.15 28.63
CA ALA A 314 12.85 1.76 28.85
C ALA A 314 14.22 1.67 29.55
N GLY A 315 15.19 2.48 29.11
CA GLY A 315 16.50 2.58 29.74
C GLY A 315 16.42 3.08 31.19
N ALA A 316 15.63 4.12 31.46
CA ALA A 316 15.42 4.64 32.81
C ALA A 316 14.85 3.56 33.75
N ILE A 317 13.87 2.79 33.29
CA ILE A 317 13.30 1.66 34.05
C ILE A 317 14.37 0.59 34.31
N ALA A 318 15.17 0.22 33.30
CA ALA A 318 16.24 -0.76 33.43
C ALA A 318 17.31 -0.35 34.45
N ILE A 319 17.67 0.95 34.50
CA ILE A 319 18.68 1.49 35.41
C ILE A 319 18.12 1.67 36.83
N TRP A 320 16.88 2.17 36.95
CA TRP A 320 16.31 2.54 38.24
C TRP A 320 16.12 1.32 39.15
N VAL A 321 15.59 0.20 38.63
CA VAL A 321 15.33 -0.99 39.46
C VAL A 321 16.56 -1.51 40.22
N PRO A 322 17.72 -1.78 39.58
CA PRO A 322 18.91 -2.26 40.28
C PRO A 322 19.54 -1.16 41.15
N ALA A 323 19.57 0.11 40.70
CA ALA A 323 20.13 1.21 41.47
C ALA A 323 19.34 1.46 42.78
N TRP A 324 18.01 1.38 42.72
CA TRP A 324 17.15 1.48 43.91
C TRP A 324 17.37 0.33 44.87
N ARG A 325 17.48 -0.91 44.36
CA ARG A 325 17.82 -2.08 45.18
C ARG A 325 19.17 -1.91 45.88
N ALA A 326 20.19 -1.39 45.19
CA ALA A 326 21.51 -1.13 45.76
C ALA A 326 21.48 -0.21 46.98
N THR A 327 20.67 0.86 46.91
CA THR A 327 20.55 1.83 48.01
C THR A 327 19.82 1.28 49.25
N ARG A 328 19.16 0.12 49.14
CA ARG A 328 18.44 -0.55 50.24
C ARG A 328 19.23 -1.67 50.90
N VAL A 329 20.37 -2.07 50.33
CA VAL A 329 21.25 -3.06 50.97
C VAL A 329 21.84 -2.45 52.25
N ASP A 330 21.76 -3.19 53.35
CA ASP A 330 22.19 -2.74 54.66
C ASP A 330 23.73 -2.65 54.71
N PRO A 331 24.34 -1.49 55.01
CA PRO A 331 25.81 -1.33 55.05
C PRO A 331 26.52 -2.34 55.96
N LEU A 332 25.84 -2.87 56.99
CA LEU A 332 26.40 -3.91 57.87
C LEU A 332 26.50 -5.29 57.21
N THR A 333 25.68 -5.61 56.21
CA THR A 333 25.81 -6.86 55.43
C THR A 333 26.81 -6.73 54.29
N ALA A 334 27.00 -5.53 53.75
CA ALA A 334 28.00 -5.24 52.70
C ALA A 334 29.46 -5.31 53.18
N LEU A 335 29.71 -5.16 54.49
CA LEU A 335 31.04 -5.30 55.11
C LEU A 335 31.35 -6.71 55.61
N ARG A 336 30.37 -7.62 55.60
CA ARG A 336 30.46 -8.98 56.15
C ARG A 336 30.53 -10.09 55.08
N THR A 337 30.45 -9.72 53.81
CA THR A 337 30.60 -10.64 52.68
C THR A 337 32.08 -10.75 52.32
N GLU A 338 32.71 -11.84 52.78
CA GLU A 338 33.96 -12.39 52.20
C GLU A 338 33.70 -13.03 50.84
#